data_AF-A0A2V8M140-F1
#
_entry.id   AF-A0A2V8M140-F1
#
_cell.length_a   1.000
_cell.length_b   1.000
_cell.length_c   1.000
_cell.angle_alpha   90.00
_cell.angle_beta   90.00
_cell.angle_gamma   90.00
#
_symmetry.space_group_name_H-M   'P 1'
#
loop_
_entity.id
_entity.type
_entity.pdbx_description
1 polymer ?
#
loop_
_entity_poly.entity_id
_entity_poly.type
_entity_poly.pdbx_seq_one_letter_code
_entity_poly.pdbx_strand_id
1 'polypeptide(L)' 'MDRPISNGGRLGKRIRDLTTENAWNWTVEVVFNPDEEIITWSVVISSDSHVLNETSRWVDLNRYLLDERLKKFWLIDLSG' A
#
# COMPACT_ATOMS: atom_id res chain seq x y z
N MET A 1 18.25 -10.15 16.36
CA MET A 1 17.50 -8.95 15.96
C MET A 1 18.32 -8.25 14.89
N ASP A 2 18.02 -8.53 13.63
CA ASP A 2 18.57 -7.73 12.55
C ASP A 2 17.76 -6.43 12.50
N ARG A 3 18.43 -5.32 12.82
CA ARG A 3 18.00 -3.95 12.50
C ARG A 3 17.55 -3.89 11.03
N PRO A 4 16.72 -2.93 10.57
CA PRO A 4 16.17 -2.94 9.22
C PRO A 4 17.26 -2.69 8.17
N ILE A 5 18.06 -3.70 7.87
CA ILE A 5 19.16 -3.66 6.93
C ILE A 5 19.02 -4.91 6.07
N SER A 6 17.99 -4.90 5.24
CA SER A 6 18.03 -5.64 3.98
C SER A 6 17.01 -5.04 3.02
N ASN A 7 15.71 -5.33 3.16
CA ASN A 7 14.73 -4.98 2.12
C ASN A 7 14.07 -3.61 2.30
N GLY A 8 13.54 -3.29 3.49
CA GLY A 8 12.80 -2.04 3.73
C GLY A 8 13.62 -0.78 3.44
N GLY A 9 14.87 -0.73 3.89
CA GLY A 9 15.78 0.38 3.58
C GLY A 9 16.09 0.53 2.08
N ARG A 10 16.32 -0.57 1.36
CA ARG A 10 16.56 -0.54 -0.10
C ARG A 10 15.32 -0.10 -0.87
N LEU A 11 14.15 -0.58 -0.50
CA LEU A 11 12.88 -0.18 -1.11
C LEU A 11 12.59 1.30 -0.84
N GLY A 12 12.72 1.73 0.42
CA GLY A 12 12.53 3.13 0.79
C GLY A 12 13.46 4.07 0.02
N LYS A 13 14.72 3.70 -0.19
CA LYS A 13 15.64 4.48 -1.04
C LYS A 13 15.12 4.57 -2.49
N ARG A 14 14.76 3.44 -3.12
CA ARG A 14 14.24 3.43 -4.50
C ARG A 14 12.99 4.29 -4.66
N ILE A 15 12.08 4.25 -3.70
CA ILE A 15 10.87 5.09 -3.76
C ILE A 15 11.24 6.56 -3.65
N ARG A 16 12.17 6.95 -2.75
CA ARG A 16 12.65 8.34 -2.64
C ARG A 16 13.30 8.84 -3.93
N ASP A 17 14.13 8.01 -4.55
CA ASP A 17 14.78 8.33 -5.82
C ASP A 17 13.70 8.60 -6.89
N LEU A 18 12.69 7.72 -7.02
CA LEU A 18 11.55 7.90 -7.94
C LEU A 18 10.74 9.17 -7.65
N THR A 19 10.43 9.45 -6.39
CA THR A 19 9.67 10.65 -6.02
C THR A 19 10.43 11.93 -6.40
N THR A 20 11.75 11.91 -6.28
CA THR A 20 12.62 13.04 -6.64
C THR A 20 12.67 13.21 -8.16
N GLU A 21 12.89 12.12 -8.90
CA GLU A 21 12.94 12.12 -10.37
C GLU A 21 11.65 12.61 -11.02
N ASN A 22 10.50 12.29 -10.42
CA ASN A 22 9.18 12.64 -10.95
C ASN A 22 8.54 13.87 -10.29
N ALA A 23 9.24 14.53 -9.37
CA ALA A 23 8.74 15.65 -8.57
C ALA A 23 7.39 15.36 -7.87
N TRP A 24 7.21 14.14 -7.37
CA TRP A 24 6.02 13.77 -6.61
C TRP A 24 6.10 14.33 -5.20
N ASN A 25 4.99 14.93 -4.73
CA ASN A 25 4.88 15.46 -3.37
C ASN A 25 4.60 14.34 -2.34
N TRP A 26 5.47 13.33 -2.30
CA TRP A 26 5.33 12.16 -1.44
C TRP A 26 6.42 12.14 -0.38
N THR A 27 6.06 11.67 0.81
CA THR A 27 7.00 11.40 1.90
C THR A 27 7.23 9.90 2.01
N VAL A 28 8.47 9.49 2.27
CA VAL A 28 8.84 8.07 2.36
C VAL A 28 9.56 7.80 3.68
N GLU A 29 8.93 7.01 4.53
CA GLU A 29 9.42 6.63 5.85
C GLU A 29 9.66 5.12 5.90
N VAL A 30 10.71 4.72 6.61
CA VAL A 30 10.99 3.29 6.89
C VAL A 30 10.85 3.11 8.38
N VAL A 31 9.72 2.53 8.77
CA VAL A 31 9.33 2.30 10.17
C VAL A 31 9.60 0.85 10.58
N PHE A 32 9.59 0.59 11.89
CA PHE A 32 9.85 -0.73 12.42
C PHE A 32 8.71 -1.72 12.14
N ASN A 33 7.46 -1.28 12.35
CA ASN A 33 6.27 -2.06 12.07
C ASN A 33 5.29 -1.22 11.21
N PRO A 34 5.32 -1.35 9.87
CA PRO A 34 4.46 -0.55 9.00
C PRO A 34 2.97 -0.85 9.21
N ASP A 35 2.60 -2.07 9.57
CA ASP A 35 1.19 -2.45 9.74
C ASP A 35 0.58 -1.71 10.93
N GLU A 36 1.29 -1.67 12.06
CA GLU A 36 0.89 -0.91 13.25
C GLU A 36 0.72 0.58 12.94
N GLU A 37 1.64 1.18 12.18
CA GLU A 37 1.53 2.58 11.78
C GLU A 37 0.32 2.80 10.87
N ILE A 38 0.13 1.97 9.84
CA ILE A 38 -0.94 2.11 8.83
C ILE A 38 -2.34 2.01 9.46
N ILE A 39 -2.53 1.10 10.42
CA ILE A 39 -3.83 0.89 11.07
C ILE A 39 -4.35 2.18 11.73
N THR A 40 -3.46 3.06 12.20
CA THR A 40 -3.84 4.31 12.87
C THR A 40 -4.38 5.39 11.93
N TRP A 41 -4.25 5.22 10.61
CA TRP A 41 -4.69 6.22 9.64
C TRP A 41 -6.21 6.22 9.45
N SER A 42 -6.75 7.38 9.09
CA SER A 42 -8.20 7.56 8.96
C SER A 42 -8.82 6.88 7.74
N VAL A 43 -8.03 6.66 6.68
CA VAL A 43 -8.45 5.95 5.46
C VAL A 43 -7.25 5.20 4.90
N VAL A 44 -7.41 3.89 4.70
CA VAL A 44 -6.34 3.00 4.20
C VAL A 44 -6.72 2.35 2.86
N ILE A 45 -5.72 2.11 2.02
CA ILE A 45 -5.83 1.22 0.87
C ILE A 45 -4.79 0.12 1.07
N SER A 46 -5.24 -1.12 1.21
CA SER A 46 -4.37 -2.27 1.44
C SER A 46 -4.97 -3.53 0.82
N SER A 47 -4.13 -4.53 0.55
CA SER A 47 -4.55 -5.90 0.24
C SER A 47 -4.28 -6.88 1.39
N ASP A 48 -3.68 -6.41 2.49
CA ASP A 48 -3.37 -7.23 3.65
C ASP A 48 -4.59 -7.35 4.57
N SER A 49 -5.05 -8.56 4.81
CA SER A 49 -6.24 -8.82 5.63
C SER A 49 -6.10 -8.34 7.08
N HIS A 50 -4.91 -8.38 7.67
CA HIS A 50 -4.71 -7.91 9.04
C HIS A 50 -4.94 -6.40 9.12
N VAL A 51 -4.29 -5.63 8.23
CA VAL A 51 -4.47 -4.18 8.16
C VAL A 51 -5.92 -3.80 7.87
N LEU A 52 -6.58 -4.51 6.95
CA LEU A 52 -7.99 -4.24 6.58
C LEU A 52 -8.97 -4.53 7.73
N ASN A 53 -8.67 -5.51 8.59
CA ASN A 53 -9.51 -5.85 9.73
C ASN A 53 -9.37 -4.87 10.89
N GLU A 54 -8.18 -4.28 11.07
CA GLU A 54 -7.88 -3.42 12.22
C GLU A 54 -8.07 -1.92 11.94
N THR A 55 -8.02 -1.49 10.66
CA THR A 55 -8.19 -0.07 10.32
C THR A 55 -9.64 0.39 10.44
N SER A 56 -9.83 1.67 10.80
CA SER A 56 -11.16 2.27 10.97
C SER A 56 -11.98 2.31 9.68
N ARG A 57 -11.33 2.63 8.56
CA ARG A 57 -11.95 2.76 7.23
C ARG A 57 -10.92 2.43 6.17
N TRP A 58 -11.36 1.71 5.15
CA TRP A 58 -10.54 1.43 3.98
C TRP A 58 -11.34 1.60 2.69
N VAL A 59 -10.61 1.74 1.59
CA VAL A 59 -11.18 1.86 0.25
C VAL A 59 -10.77 0.65 -0.57
N ASP A 60 -11.75 -0.04 -1.16
CA ASP A 60 -11.50 -1.05 -2.18
C ASP A 60 -11.08 -0.38 -3.50
N LEU A 61 -9.79 -0.01 -3.58
CA LEU A 61 -9.25 0.64 -4.77
C LEU A 61 -9.36 -0.27 -6.00
N ASN A 62 -9.19 -1.58 -5.82
CA ASN A 62 -9.27 -2.53 -6.93
C ASN A 62 -10.68 -2.54 -7.52
N ARG A 63 -11.69 -2.68 -6.67
CA ARG A 63 -13.10 -2.63 -7.10
C ARG A 63 -13.43 -1.30 -7.77
N TYR A 64 -13.01 -0.17 -7.19
CA TYR A 64 -13.21 1.15 -7.79
C TYR A 64 -12.56 1.25 -9.18
N LEU A 65 -11.33 0.76 -9.34
CA LEU A 65 -10.66 0.79 -10.65
C LEU A 65 -11.36 -0.10 -11.67
N LEU A 66 -11.82 -1.29 -11.27
CA LEU A 66 -12.54 -2.22 -12.13
C LEU A 66 -13.88 -1.63 -12.61
N ASP A 67 -14.64 -1.02 -11.69
CA ASP A 67 -15.96 -0.48 -11.98
C ASP A 67 -15.87 0.83 -12.79
N GLU A 68 -14.94 1.73 -12.46
CA GLU A 68 -14.97 3.12 -12.95
C GLU A 68 -13.87 3.48 -13.96
N ARG A 69 -12.79 2.69 -14.06
CA ARG A 69 -11.59 3.08 -14.81
C ARG A 69 -11.14 2.08 -15.86
N LEU A 70 -11.22 0.79 -15.55
CA LEU A 70 -10.65 -0.27 -16.39
C LEU A 70 -11.68 -0.73 -17.41
N LYS A 71 -11.43 -0.41 -18.68
CA LYS A 71 -12.29 -0.80 -19.81
C LYS A 71 -12.19 -2.29 -20.16
N LYS A 72 -11.10 -2.96 -19.76
CA LYS A 72 -10.85 -4.38 -20.03
C LYS A 72 -9.96 -4.95 -18.93
N PHE A 73 -10.40 -6.04 -18.33
CA PHE A 73 -9.66 -6.78 -17.32
C PHE A 73 -9.99 -8.26 -17.40
N TRP A 74 -9.15 -9.09 -16.79
CA TRP A 74 -9.41 -10.50 -16.57
C TRP A 74 -9.94 -10.70 -15.15
N LEU A 75 -11.08 -11.37 -15.02
CA LEU A 75 -11.68 -11.73 -13.74
C LEU A 75 -11.94 -13.24 -13.75
N ILE A 76 -11.39 -13.93 -12.75
CA ILE A 76 -11.69 -15.34 -12.47
C ILE A 76 -12.59 -15.34 -11.24
N ASP A 77 -13.84 -15.74 -11.42
CA ASP A 77 -14.80 -15.86 -10.33
C ASP A 77 -14.62 -17.21 -9.63
N LEU A 78 -14.35 -17.16 -8.32
CA LEU A 78 -14.13 -18.32 -7.47
C LEU A 78 -15.27 -18.51 -6.45
N SER A 79 -16.38 -17.77 -6.57
CA SER A 79 -17.49 -17.75 -5.61
C SER A 79 -18.43 -18.97 -5.65
N GLY A 80 -17.94 -20.11 -6.16
CA GLY A 80 -18.68 -21.38 -6.24
C GLY A 80 -18.96 -22.04 -4.90
#